data_AF-A0A353ZXV3-F1
#
_entry.id   AF-A0A353ZXV3-F1
#
_cell.length_a   1.000
_cell.length_b   1.000
_cell.length_c   1.000
_cell.angle_alpha   90.00
_cell.angle_beta   90.00
_cell.angle_gamma   90.00
#
_symmetry.space_group_name_H-M   'P 1'
#
loop_
_entity.id
_entity.type
_entity.pdbx_description
1 polymer ?
#
loop_
_entity_poly.entity_id
_entity_poly.type
_entity_poly.pdbx_seq_one_letter_code
_entity_poly.pdbx_strand_id
1 'polypeptide(L)' 'MTISVAVSGASGYAGGEVLRLLAGHPDVTIGAITAHSNAGSRLGELQPHLHGLASRILEDTTVE' A
#
# COMPACT_ATOMS: atom_id res chain seq x y z
N MET A 1 14.80 0.87 15.15
CA MET A 1 14.15 2.16 14.82
C MET A 1 13.31 1.89 13.60
N THR A 2 12.01 2.20 13.63
CA THR A 2 11.12 1.89 12.50
C THR A 2 11.08 3.03 11.49
N ILE A 3 11.22 2.70 10.21
CA ILE A 3 11.11 3.64 9.09
C ILE A 3 9.66 3.64 8.60
N SER A 4 9.06 4.83 8.48
CA SER A 4 7.74 4.99 7.88
C SER A 4 7.86 5.10 6.37
N VAL A 5 7.11 4.27 5.63
CA VAL A 5 7.17 4.23 4.16
C VAL A 5 5.78 4.40 3.58
N ALA A 6 5.65 5.29 2.58
CA ALA A 6 4.48 5.39 1.73
C ALA A 6 4.72 4.66 0.41
N VAL A 7 3.66 4.09 -0.18
CA VAL A 7 3.74 3.40 -1.48
C VAL A 7 2.76 4.04 -2.47
N SER A 8 3.31 4.76 -3.45
CA SER A 8 2.55 5.29 -4.57
C SER A 8 2.42 4.25 -5.68
N GLY A 9 1.21 4.05 -6.19
CA GLY A 9 0.89 2.98 -7.14
C GLY A 9 0.70 1.61 -6.47
N ALA A 10 0.19 1.59 -5.24
CA ALA A 10 -0.03 0.37 -4.44
C ALA A 10 -0.98 -0.65 -5.10
N SER A 11 -1.88 -0.22 -5.99
CA SER A 11 -2.74 -1.11 -6.78
C SER A 11 -2.02 -1.82 -7.94
N GLY A 12 -0.85 -1.33 -8.36
CA GLY A 12 -0.08 -1.95 -9.44
C GLY A 12 0.69 -3.18 -8.98
N TYR A 13 1.15 -4.01 -9.92
CA TYR A 13 1.91 -5.23 -9.61
C TYR A 13 3.18 -4.94 -8.80
N ALA A 14 3.93 -3.90 -9.18
CA ALA A 14 5.14 -3.50 -8.45
C ALA A 14 4.80 -2.98 -7.04
N GLY A 15 3.79 -2.13 -6.90
CA GLY A 15 3.36 -1.60 -5.60
C GLY A 15 2.85 -2.70 -4.66
N GLY A 16 2.09 -3.66 -5.18
CA GLY A 16 1.63 -4.83 -4.43
C GLY A 16 2.79 -5.68 -3.93
N GLU A 17 3.80 -5.92 -4.76
CA GLU A 17 4.97 -6.69 -4.37
C GLU A 17 5.85 -5.97 -3.35
N VAL A 18 6.03 -4.66 -3.49
CA VAL A 18 6.69 -3.82 -2.49
C VAL A 18 5.94 -3.93 -1.15
N LEU A 19 4.60 -3.81 -1.17
CA LEU A 19 3.80 -3.97 0.05
C LEU A 19 3.91 -5.38 0.64
N ARG A 20 3.96 -6.43 -0.18
CA ARG A 20 4.14 -7.82 0.27
C ARG A 20 5.44 -8.01 1.04
N LEU A 21 6.53 -7.45 0.52
CA LEU A 21 7.84 -7.51 1.15
C LEU A 21 7.91 -6.66 2.42
N LEU A 22 7.39 -5.43 2.37
CA LEU A 22 7.41 -4.50 3.50
C LEU A 22 6.49 -4.92 4.65
N ALA A 23 5.37 -5.60 4.38
CA ALA A 23 4.42 -6.02 5.41
C ALA A 23 5.01 -7.02 6.43
N GLY A 24 6.08 -7.73 6.06
CA GLY A 24 6.81 -8.64 6.94
C GLY A 24 8.09 -8.06 7.53
N HIS A 25 8.43 -6.79 7.26
CA HIS A 25 9.73 -6.23 7.63
C HIS A 25 9.71 -5.66 9.06
N PRO A 26 10.60 -6.12 9.97
CA PRO A 26 10.54 -5.80 11.41
C PRO A 26 10.74 -4.31 11.73
N ASP A 27 11.48 -3.59 10.88
CA ASP A 27 11.80 -2.18 11.07
C ASP A 27 11.03 -1.24 10.12
N VAL A 28 9.93 -1.68 9.50
CA VAL A 28 9.13 -0.82 8.61
C VAL A 28 7.69 -0.74 9.07
N THR A 29 7.16 0.47 9.04
CA THR A 29 5.73 0.73 9.19
C THR A 29 5.19 1.27 7.88
N ILE A 30 4.20 0.59 7.31
CA ILE A 30 3.53 1.04 6.09
C ILE A 30 2.56 2.18 6.45
N GLY A 31 2.81 3.35 5.89
CA GLY A 31 2.00 4.55 5.99
C GLY A 31 0.95 4.60 4.88
N ALA A 32 0.86 5.77 4.22
CA ALA A 32 -0.06 6.01 3.13
C ALA A 32 0.20 5.04 1.96
N ILE A 33 -0.89 4.55 1.37
CA ILE A 33 -0.86 3.79 0.12
C ILE A 33 -1.75 4.53 -0.87
N THR A 34 -1.23 4.83 -2.05
CA THR A 34 -1.95 5.66 -3.02
C THR A 34 -2.08 4.98 -4.37
N ALA A 35 -3.12 5.37 -5.12
CA ALA A 35 -3.31 4.99 -6.50
C ALA A 35 -4.08 6.09 -7.22
N HIS A 36 -3.84 6.25 -8.52
CA HIS A 36 -4.55 7.26 -9.32
C HIS A 36 -6.00 6.82 -9.64
N SER A 37 -6.16 5.83 -10.53
CA SER A 37 -7.49 5.41 -11.01
C SER A 37 -8.32 4.63 -9.99
N ASN A 38 -7.72 4.22 -8.87
CA ASN A 38 -8.36 3.37 -7.86
C ASN A 38 -8.41 4.03 -6.47
N ALA A 39 -8.21 5.35 -6.39
CA ALA A 39 -8.39 6.08 -5.15
C ALA A 39 -9.81 5.84 -4.59
N GLY A 40 -9.90 5.63 -3.27
CA GLY A 40 -11.14 5.29 -2.57
C GLY A 40 -11.45 3.79 -2.49
N SER A 41 -10.84 2.94 -3.32
CA SER A 41 -11.02 1.48 -3.24
C SER A 41 -10.24 0.87 -2.07
N ARG A 42 -10.74 -0.26 -1.55
CA ARG A 42 -9.98 -1.06 -0.57
C ARG A 42 -8.85 -1.81 -1.28
N LEU A 43 -7.66 -1.84 -0.68
CA LEU A 43 -6.52 -2.56 -1.25
C LEU A 43 -6.84 -4.04 -1.47
N GLY A 44 -7.60 -4.67 -0.57
CA GLY A 44 -7.96 -6.09 -0.68
C GLY A 44 -8.80 -6.46 -1.91
N GLU A 45 -9.50 -5.48 -2.51
CA GLU A 45 -10.25 -5.69 -3.76
C GLU A 45 -9.31 -5.85 -4.97
N LEU A 46 -8.11 -5.25 -4.91
CA LEU A 46 -7.13 -5.23 -6.01
C LEU A 46 -5.95 -6.17 -5.75
N GLN A 47 -5.55 -6.32 -4.49
CA GLN A 47 -4.44 -7.15 -4.03
C GLN A 47 -4.94 -8.16 -2.97
N PRO A 48 -5.76 -9.15 -3.34
CA PRO A 48 -6.42 -10.06 -2.40
C PRO A 48 -5.45 -10.92 -1.57
N HIS A 49 -4.21 -11.07 -2.03
CA HIS A 49 -3.14 -11.80 -1.33
C HIS A 49 -2.51 -11.01 -0.16
N LEU A 50 -2.74 -9.69 -0.08
CA LEU A 50 -2.23 -8.83 1.00
C LEU A 50 -3.21 -8.73 2.17
N HIS A 51 -3.56 -9.86 2.78
CA HIS A 51 -4.60 -9.95 3.81
C HIS A 51 -4.43 -8.95 4.97
N GLY A 52 -3.20 -8.74 5.45
CA GLY A 52 -2.89 -7.81 6.54
C GLY A 52 -3.12 -6.33 6.20
N LEU A 53 -3.20 -6.00 4.91
CA LEU A 53 -3.43 -4.64 4.41
C LEU A 53 -4.79 -4.51 3.69
N ALA A 54 -5.61 -5.56 3.67
CA ALA A 54 -6.82 -5.62 2.85
C ALA A 54 -7.86 -4.55 3.20
N SER A 55 -7.87 -4.05 4.45
CA SER A 55 -8.78 -2.99 4.90
C SER A 55 -8.28 -1.58 4.60
N ARG A 56 -7.04 -1.40 4.13
CA ARG A 56 -6.48 -0.08 3.82
C ARG A 56 -7.17 0.50 2.60
N ILE A 57 -7.43 1.80 2.63
CA ILE A 57 -8.01 2.55 1.52
C ILE A 57 -6.87 3.15 0.71
N LEU A 58 -6.97 3.04 -0.61
CA LEU A 58 -6.07 3.74 -1.51
C LEU A 58 -6.42 5.22 -1.51
N GLU A 59 -5.47 6.06 -1.14
CA GLU A 59 -5.61 7.51 -1.22
C GLU A 59 -5.22 8.01 -2.62
N ASP A 60 -5.62 9.23 -2.96
CA ASP A 60 -5.16 9.87 -4.19
C ASP A 60 -3.67 10.22 -4.08
N THR A 61 -2.94 10.16 -5.18
CA THR A 61 -1.51 10.52 -5.19
C THR A 61 -1.39 12.04 -5.36
N THR A 62 -1.13 12.74 -4.26
CA THR A 62 -0.84 14.19 -4.24
C THR A 62 0.67 14.47 -4.36
N VAL A 63 1.01 15.73 -4.62
CA VAL A 63 2.42 16.18 -4.73
C VAL A 63 2.97 16.54 -3.35
N GLU A 64 2.08 16.94 -2.45
CA GLU A 64 2.27 17.21 -1.02
C GLU A 64 2.27 15.93 -0.19
#